data_AF-A0A5B7YEE9-F1
#
_entry.id   AF-A0A5B7YEE9-F1
#
_cell.length_a   1.000
_cell.length_b   1.000
_cell.length_c   1.000
_cell.angle_alpha   90.00
_cell.angle_beta   90.00
_cell.angle_gamma   90.00
#
_symmetry.space_group_name_H-M   'P 1'
#
loop_
_entity.id
_entity.type
_entity.pdbx_description
1 polymer ?
#
loop_
_entity_poly.entity_id
_entity_poly.type
_entity_poly.pdbx_seq_one_letter_code
_entity_poly.pdbx_strand_id
1 'polypeptide(L)'
;MSLTTAPSSTTQCENCEADIRSGALQCEACGHISSRFTYKSRVAASAFALFGGAFGLHRFYLGQWRALLYLMFCWTPLPWLVALVECIAFMTTDQRRWNRRYNHGIGNGNESARVLAIFMITGFLLIIGALITSLYIPFRAFSDLKGLQNQVSAAQTLGESAQRYIKQTGRRPSKLTDLSLPASFTEKYGTNIQIQQGRISMQFDSAGNMAAGSLVMEPVIMGSEAIWDCSESTVPSALHPDICK
;
A
#
# COMPACT_ATOMS: atom_id res chain seq x y z
N MET A 1 -43.50 54.17 -28.60
CA MET A 1 -42.20 53.49 -28.37
C MET A 1 -42.46 51.99 -28.39
N SER A 2 -42.34 51.39 -29.58
CA SER A 2 -42.54 49.95 -29.75
C SER A 2 -41.22 49.26 -29.47
N LEU A 3 -41.15 48.48 -28.39
CA LEU A 3 -40.00 47.64 -28.07
C LEU A 3 -39.95 46.50 -29.10
N THR A 4 -38.99 46.58 -30.02
CA THR A 4 -38.66 45.51 -30.96
C THR A 4 -38.08 44.34 -30.18
N THR A 5 -38.87 43.28 -29.94
CA THR A 5 -38.33 42.02 -29.39
C THR A 5 -37.54 41.32 -30.48
N ALA A 6 -36.25 41.07 -30.24
CA ALA A 6 -35.40 40.28 -31.11
C ALA A 6 -36.02 38.89 -31.39
N PRO A 7 -35.85 38.29 -32.59
CA PRO A 7 -36.39 36.97 -32.88
C PRO A 7 -35.73 35.93 -31.96
N SER A 8 -36.47 35.43 -30.99
CA SER A 8 -36.04 34.29 -30.18
C SER A 8 -36.13 33.05 -31.08
N SER A 9 -34.97 32.50 -31.49
CA SER A 9 -34.98 31.20 -32.16
C SER A 9 -35.63 30.17 -31.23
N THR A 10 -36.68 29.51 -31.69
CA THR A 10 -37.38 28.44 -30.97
C THR A 10 -37.00 27.09 -31.59
N THR A 11 -37.00 26.06 -30.77
CA THR A 11 -36.77 24.66 -31.17
C THR A 11 -37.83 23.79 -30.52
N GLN A 12 -38.21 22.68 -31.14
CA GLN A 12 -39.19 21.76 -30.55
C GLN A 12 -38.54 20.85 -29.50
N CYS A 13 -39.30 20.55 -28.44
CA CYS A 13 -38.88 19.61 -27.42
C CYS A 13 -38.90 18.16 -27.93
N GLU A 14 -37.81 17.42 -27.73
CA GLU A 14 -37.64 16.02 -28.20
C GLU A 14 -38.67 15.02 -27.62
N ASN A 15 -39.36 15.37 -26.53
CA ASN A 15 -40.30 14.47 -25.84
C ASN A 15 -41.78 14.86 -25.95
N CYS A 16 -42.10 16.16 -26.10
CA CYS A 16 -43.48 16.65 -26.09
C CYS A 16 -43.82 17.60 -27.25
N GLU A 17 -42.86 17.83 -28.16
CA GLU A 17 -43.00 18.66 -29.37
C GLU A 17 -43.36 20.14 -29.12
N ALA A 18 -43.47 20.59 -27.87
CA ALA A 18 -43.71 21.98 -27.52
C ALA A 18 -42.55 22.88 -27.98
N ASP A 19 -42.88 24.08 -28.46
CA ASP A 19 -41.90 25.11 -28.81
C ASP A 19 -41.20 25.63 -27.55
N ILE A 20 -39.89 25.40 -27.45
CA ILE A 20 -39.04 25.87 -26.37
C ILE A 20 -38.00 26.86 -26.89
N ARG A 21 -37.52 27.75 -26.02
CA ARG A 21 -36.42 28.65 -26.35
C ARG A 21 -35.17 27.86 -26.73
N SER A 22 -34.50 28.23 -27.82
CA SER A 22 -33.23 27.61 -28.22
C SER A 22 -32.24 27.64 -27.06
N GLY A 23 -31.73 26.47 -26.66
CA GLY A 23 -30.78 26.33 -25.56
C GLY A 23 -31.40 26.22 -24.17
N ALA A 24 -32.74 26.09 -24.05
CA ALA A 24 -33.36 25.74 -22.78
C ALA A 24 -32.87 24.37 -22.29
N LEU A 25 -32.45 24.30 -21.02
CA LEU A 25 -31.93 23.07 -20.40
C LEU A 25 -33.05 22.13 -19.92
N GLN A 26 -34.24 22.67 -19.68
CA GLN A 26 -35.42 21.92 -19.26
C GLN A 26 -36.66 22.49 -19.97
N CYS A 27 -37.53 21.61 -20.46
CA CYS A 27 -38.81 22.00 -21.04
C CYS A 27 -39.78 22.43 -19.93
N GLU A 28 -40.37 23.62 -20.06
CA GLU A 28 -41.35 24.14 -19.10
C GLU A 28 -42.71 23.43 -19.19
N ALA A 29 -43.05 22.86 -20.36
CA ALA A 29 -44.33 22.19 -20.59
C ALA A 29 -44.38 20.77 -20.02
N CYS A 30 -43.33 19.97 -20.24
CA CYS A 30 -43.31 18.55 -19.82
C CYS A 30 -42.21 18.20 -18.80
N GLY A 31 -41.31 19.11 -18.48
CA GLY A 31 -40.20 18.88 -17.53
C GLY A 31 -39.02 18.08 -18.09
N HIS A 32 -39.04 17.70 -19.38
CA HIS A 32 -37.95 16.96 -20.02
C HIS A 32 -36.63 17.75 -19.96
N ILE A 33 -35.58 17.10 -19.47
CA ILE A 33 -34.23 17.69 -19.34
C ILE A 33 -33.47 17.42 -20.63
N SER A 34 -32.88 18.46 -21.22
CA SER A 34 -32.11 18.34 -22.46
C SER A 34 -30.93 17.38 -22.30
N SER A 35 -30.71 16.55 -23.32
CA SER A 35 -29.55 15.65 -23.43
C SER A 35 -28.19 16.36 -23.33
N ARG A 36 -28.15 17.68 -23.61
CA ARG A 36 -26.94 18.52 -23.49
C ARG A 36 -26.58 18.86 -22.04
N PHE A 37 -27.48 18.63 -21.09
CA PHE A 37 -27.29 18.97 -19.69
C PHE A 37 -26.76 17.77 -18.89
N THR A 38 -25.57 17.92 -18.29
CA THR A 38 -25.01 16.91 -17.39
C THR A 38 -25.40 17.21 -15.94
N TYR A 39 -26.28 16.38 -15.38
CA TYR A 39 -26.67 16.50 -13.98
C TYR A 39 -25.54 16.07 -13.03
N LYS A 40 -25.24 16.90 -12.03
CA LYS A 40 -24.27 16.62 -10.97
C LYS A 40 -24.99 16.07 -9.74
N SER A 41 -24.73 14.82 -9.41
CA SER A 41 -25.25 14.15 -8.22
C SER A 41 -24.50 14.55 -6.96
N ARG A 42 -25.26 14.86 -5.90
CA ARG A 42 -24.76 15.18 -4.57
C ARG A 42 -24.16 13.96 -3.88
N VAL A 43 -24.85 12.81 -3.95
CA VAL A 43 -24.36 11.54 -3.41
C VAL A 43 -23.06 11.12 -4.09
N ALA A 44 -22.96 11.23 -5.43
CA ALA A 44 -21.72 10.91 -6.15
C ALA A 44 -20.56 11.83 -5.75
N ALA A 45 -20.81 13.14 -5.66
CA ALA A 45 -19.80 14.10 -5.18
C ALA A 45 -19.33 13.79 -3.75
N SER A 46 -20.23 13.36 -2.88
CA SER A 46 -19.92 12.96 -1.50
C SER A 46 -19.08 11.67 -1.46
N ALA A 47 -19.44 10.66 -2.26
CA ALA A 47 -18.66 9.43 -2.37
C ALA A 47 -17.24 9.68 -2.90
N PHE A 48 -17.09 10.54 -3.91
CA PHE A 48 -15.77 10.96 -4.40
C PHE A 48 -14.98 11.76 -3.36
N ALA A 49 -15.64 12.51 -2.48
CA ALA A 49 -14.95 13.25 -1.42
C ALA A 49 -14.40 12.29 -0.36
N LEU A 50 -15.13 11.21 -0.04
CA LEU A 50 -14.70 10.22 0.93
C LEU A 50 -13.56 9.32 0.41
N PHE A 51 -13.71 8.76 -0.80
CA PHE A 51 -12.74 7.80 -1.35
C PHE A 51 -11.63 8.44 -2.20
N GLY A 52 -11.94 9.54 -2.87
CA GLY A 52 -11.02 10.27 -3.74
C GLY A 52 -10.59 11.63 -3.17
N GLY A 53 -10.83 11.85 -1.89
CA GLY A 53 -10.65 13.16 -1.23
C GLY A 53 -9.22 13.68 -1.31
N ALA A 54 -8.22 12.83 -1.10
CA ALA A 54 -6.81 13.21 -1.18
C ALA A 54 -6.42 13.76 -2.57
N PHE A 55 -7.05 13.25 -3.63
CA PHE A 55 -6.81 13.69 -5.01
C PHE A 55 -7.75 14.80 -5.48
N GLY A 56 -8.78 15.13 -4.69
CA GLY A 56 -9.78 16.14 -5.05
C GLY A 56 -10.79 15.71 -6.11
N LEU A 57 -11.05 14.41 -6.26
CA LEU A 57 -11.95 13.89 -7.31
C LEU A 57 -13.36 14.50 -7.24
N HIS A 58 -13.87 14.78 -6.04
CA HIS A 58 -15.15 15.46 -5.84
C HIS A 58 -15.18 16.88 -6.38
N ARG A 59 -14.06 17.61 -6.33
CA ARG A 59 -13.94 18.95 -6.89
C ARG A 59 -13.76 18.92 -8.41
N PHE A 60 -13.04 17.94 -8.93
CA PHE A 60 -12.99 17.68 -10.38
C PHE A 60 -14.37 17.32 -10.94
N TYR A 61 -15.13 16.48 -10.25
CA TYR A 61 -16.51 16.15 -10.61
C TYR A 61 -17.41 17.39 -10.71
N LEU A 62 -17.21 18.36 -9.80
CA LEU A 62 -17.93 19.63 -9.83
C LEU A 62 -17.40 20.60 -10.90
N GLY A 63 -16.23 20.37 -11.49
CA GLY A 63 -15.60 21.24 -12.49
C GLY A 63 -14.94 22.47 -11.89
N GLN A 64 -14.40 22.36 -10.66
CA GLN A 64 -13.82 23.49 -9.92
C GLN A 64 -12.29 23.46 -9.96
N TRP A 65 -11.67 24.61 -10.26
CA TRP A 65 -10.20 24.74 -10.35
C TRP A 65 -9.47 24.36 -9.06
N ARG A 66 -10.14 24.54 -7.90
CA ARG A 66 -9.58 24.19 -6.58
C ARG A 66 -9.22 22.71 -6.46
N ALA A 67 -9.73 21.83 -7.34
CA ALA A 67 -9.32 20.44 -7.41
C ALA A 67 -7.80 20.27 -7.62
N LEU A 68 -7.17 21.20 -8.34
CA LEU A 68 -5.72 21.17 -8.57
C LEU A 68 -4.91 21.36 -7.28
N LEU A 69 -5.44 22.12 -6.32
CA LEU A 69 -4.80 22.29 -5.00
C LEU A 69 -4.77 20.97 -4.23
N TYR A 70 -5.83 20.16 -4.33
CA TYR A 70 -5.85 18.83 -3.70
C TYR A 70 -4.77 17.94 -4.32
N LEU A 71 -4.62 17.96 -5.64
CA LEU A 71 -3.59 17.19 -6.32
C LEU A 71 -2.16 17.63 -5.95
N MET A 72 -1.92 18.94 -5.80
CA MET A 72 -0.62 19.48 -5.40
C MET A 72 -0.26 19.13 -3.94
N PHE A 73 -1.26 19.05 -3.06
CA PHE A 73 -1.08 18.70 -1.64
C PHE A 73 -1.41 17.24 -1.32
N CYS A 74 -1.64 16.37 -2.32
CA CYS A 74 -2.15 15.00 -2.13
C CYS A 74 -1.22 14.10 -1.28
N TRP A 75 0.07 14.45 -1.24
CA TRP A 75 1.09 13.83 -0.41
C TRP A 75 0.99 14.19 1.08
N THR A 76 0.19 15.21 1.42
CA THR A 76 -0.10 15.59 2.80
C THR A 76 -1.44 14.99 3.25
N PRO A 77 -1.65 14.71 4.55
CA PRO A 77 -2.95 14.25 5.05
C PRO A 77 -4.02 15.35 5.06
N LEU A 78 -3.63 16.61 4.79
CA LEU A 78 -4.51 17.77 4.91
C LEU A 78 -5.68 17.77 3.90
N PRO A 79 -5.47 17.56 2.58
CA PRO A 79 -6.57 17.43 1.62
C PRO A 79 -7.57 16.34 1.98
N TRP A 80 -7.12 15.24 2.59
CA TRP A 80 -8.02 14.16 3.03
C TRP A 80 -8.95 14.62 4.15
N LEU A 81 -8.42 15.30 5.17
CA LEU A 81 -9.24 15.88 6.26
C LEU A 81 -10.23 16.92 5.75
N VAL A 82 -9.79 17.81 4.86
CA VAL A 82 -10.68 18.83 4.27
C VAL A 82 -11.78 18.16 3.43
N ALA A 83 -11.44 17.15 2.63
CA ALA A 83 -12.42 16.42 1.83
C ALA A 83 -13.44 15.68 2.71
N LEU A 84 -13.04 15.18 3.88
CA LEU A 84 -13.96 14.56 4.83
C LEU A 84 -15.00 15.56 5.36
N VAL A 85 -14.58 16.78 5.72
CA VAL A 85 -15.51 17.85 6.13
C VAL A 85 -16.44 18.23 4.97
N GLU A 86 -15.92 18.29 3.75
CA GLU A 86 -16.71 18.59 2.55
C GLU A 86 -17.71 17.47 2.22
N CYS A 87 -17.34 16.21 2.43
CA CYS A 87 -18.24 15.07 2.28
C CYS A 87 -19.46 15.23 3.19
N ILE A 88 -19.25 15.53 4.48
CA ILE A 88 -20.34 15.76 5.44
C ILE A 88 -21.19 16.95 4.98
N ALA A 89 -20.56 18.07 4.63
CA ALA A 89 -21.27 19.26 4.16
C ALA A 89 -22.11 18.99 2.90
N PHE A 90 -21.63 18.16 1.97
CA PHE A 90 -22.37 17.78 0.78
C PHE A 90 -23.56 16.89 1.13
N MET A 91 -23.38 15.89 1.99
CA MET A 91 -24.46 15.02 2.45
C MET A 91 -25.57 15.77 3.19
N THR A 92 -25.21 16.75 4.03
CA THR A 92 -26.18 17.56 4.79
C THR A 92 -26.80 18.69 3.97
N THR A 93 -26.33 18.95 2.75
CA THR A 93 -26.89 19.99 1.88
C THR A 93 -28.18 19.50 1.24
N ASP A 94 -29.30 20.22 1.39
CA ASP A 94 -30.58 19.88 0.75
C ASP A 94 -30.49 19.77 -0.78
N GLN A 95 -31.25 18.85 -1.37
CA GLN A 95 -31.25 18.62 -2.83
C GLN A 95 -31.59 19.90 -3.62
N ARG A 96 -32.53 20.71 -3.13
CA ARG A 96 -32.89 22.00 -3.76
C ARG A 96 -31.72 22.99 -3.77
N ARG A 97 -31.00 23.08 -2.65
CA ARG A 97 -29.83 23.97 -2.51
C ARG A 97 -28.67 23.50 -3.37
N TRP A 98 -28.47 22.18 -3.44
CA TRP A 98 -27.50 21.55 -4.33
C TRP A 98 -27.81 21.86 -5.80
N ASN A 99 -29.05 21.63 -6.24
CA ASN A 99 -29.44 21.86 -7.62
C ASN A 99 -29.34 23.32 -8.02
N ARG A 100 -29.66 24.26 -7.12
CA ARG A 100 -29.46 25.69 -7.38
C ARG A 100 -27.99 26.04 -7.61
N ARG A 101 -27.08 25.42 -6.85
CA ARG A 101 -25.64 25.72 -6.93
C ARG A 101 -24.94 25.05 -8.10
N TYR A 102 -25.31 23.80 -8.42
CA TYR A 102 -24.54 22.97 -9.35
C TYR A 102 -25.34 22.49 -10.57
N ASN A 103 -26.67 22.58 -10.55
CA ASN A 103 -27.55 22.07 -11.61
C ASN A 103 -28.52 23.13 -12.16
N HIS A 104 -28.20 24.43 -12.03
CA HIS A 104 -29.04 25.55 -12.49
C HIS A 104 -30.51 25.50 -12.04
N GLY A 105 -30.78 24.92 -10.86
CA GLY A 105 -32.13 24.75 -10.32
C GLY A 105 -32.90 23.53 -10.83
N ILE A 106 -32.35 22.80 -11.81
CA ILE A 106 -32.96 21.60 -12.39
C ILE A 106 -32.79 20.41 -11.44
N GLY A 107 -33.88 19.71 -11.15
CA GLY A 107 -33.88 18.52 -10.31
C GLY A 107 -34.16 17.26 -11.13
N ASN A 108 -33.41 16.19 -10.84
CA ASN A 108 -33.59 14.87 -11.46
C ASN A 108 -34.10 13.83 -10.44
N GLY A 109 -35.14 14.18 -9.69
CA GLY A 109 -35.70 13.35 -8.62
C GLY A 109 -34.87 13.31 -7.34
N ASN A 110 -35.20 12.35 -6.47
CA ASN A 110 -34.52 12.15 -5.18
C ASN A 110 -33.41 11.11 -5.32
N GLU A 111 -32.22 11.42 -4.78
CA GLU A 111 -31.10 10.50 -4.76
C GLU A 111 -31.30 9.44 -3.65
N SER A 112 -31.23 8.16 -4.02
CA SER A 112 -31.38 7.07 -3.05
C SER A 112 -30.10 6.90 -2.22
N ALA A 113 -30.26 6.78 -0.89
CA ALA A 113 -29.17 6.41 0.01
C ALA A 113 -28.51 5.06 -0.36
N ARG A 114 -29.22 4.21 -1.11
CA ARG A 114 -28.69 2.93 -1.62
C ARG A 114 -27.46 3.11 -2.50
N VAL A 115 -27.41 4.18 -3.31
CA VAL A 115 -26.28 4.46 -4.19
C VAL A 115 -25.02 4.71 -3.36
N LEU A 116 -25.14 5.53 -2.31
CA LEU A 116 -24.03 5.77 -1.38
C LEU A 116 -23.55 4.46 -0.76
N ALA A 117 -24.46 3.62 -0.26
CA ALA A 117 -24.10 2.35 0.38
C ALA A 117 -23.28 1.43 -0.56
N ILE A 118 -23.64 1.35 -1.84
CA ILE A 118 -22.87 0.58 -2.83
C ILE A 118 -21.46 1.13 -2.97
N PHE A 119 -21.30 2.45 -3.13
CA PHE A 119 -19.97 3.07 -3.18
C PHE A 119 -19.16 2.83 -1.91
N MET A 120 -19.81 2.86 -0.73
CA MET A 120 -19.15 2.58 0.54
C MET A 120 -18.58 1.16 0.56
N ILE A 121 -19.41 0.17 0.22
CA ILE A 121 -19.01 -1.24 0.20
C ILE A 121 -17.86 -1.47 -0.78
N THR A 122 -18.01 -1.01 -2.03
CA THR A 122 -16.96 -1.16 -3.05
C THR A 122 -15.66 -0.47 -2.64
N GLY A 123 -15.74 0.75 -2.09
CA GLY A 123 -14.58 1.49 -1.62
C GLY A 123 -13.87 0.79 -0.46
N PHE A 124 -14.60 0.29 0.53
CA PHE A 124 -14.00 -0.46 1.65
C PHE A 124 -13.34 -1.76 1.19
N LEU A 125 -13.94 -2.50 0.27
CA LEU A 125 -13.34 -3.73 -0.27
C LEU A 125 -12.00 -3.45 -0.96
N LEU A 126 -11.90 -2.37 -1.73
CA LEU A 126 -10.65 -1.95 -2.37
C LEU A 126 -9.59 -1.55 -1.34
N ILE A 127 -9.98 -0.79 -0.30
CA ILE A 127 -9.07 -0.40 0.78
C ILE A 127 -8.56 -1.63 1.53
N ILE A 128 -9.45 -2.57 1.88
CA ILE A 128 -9.07 -3.81 2.56
C ILE A 128 -8.11 -4.63 1.70
N GLY A 129 -8.39 -4.77 0.39
CA GLY A 129 -7.49 -5.46 -0.54
C GLY A 129 -6.10 -4.80 -0.63
N ALA A 130 -6.05 -3.46 -0.67
CA ALA A 130 -4.80 -2.71 -0.67
C ALA A 130 -4.01 -2.86 0.64
N LEU A 131 -4.70 -2.86 1.79
CA LEU A 131 -4.06 -3.09 3.09
C LEU A 131 -3.51 -4.51 3.19
N ILE A 132 -4.30 -5.53 2.85
CA ILE A 132 -3.86 -6.93 2.88
C ILE A 132 -2.62 -7.13 2.01
N THR A 133 -2.60 -6.60 0.79
CA THR A 133 -1.44 -6.71 -0.11
C THR A 133 -0.22 -5.95 0.42
N SER A 134 -0.41 -4.75 0.98
CA SER A 134 0.68 -3.98 1.59
C SER A 134 1.28 -4.65 2.83
N LEU A 135 0.49 -5.39 3.61
CA LEU A 135 0.95 -6.16 4.76
C LEU A 135 1.53 -7.52 4.37
N TYR A 136 1.09 -8.11 3.26
CA TYR A 136 1.51 -9.44 2.83
C TYR A 136 3.00 -9.51 2.44
N ILE A 137 3.51 -8.51 1.71
CA ILE A 137 4.91 -8.47 1.27
C ILE A 137 5.90 -8.46 2.45
N PRO A 138 5.80 -7.53 3.42
CA PRO A 138 6.72 -7.52 4.57
C PRO A 138 6.51 -8.74 5.47
N PHE A 139 5.25 -9.21 5.62
CA PHE A 139 4.97 -10.40 6.41
C PHE A 139 5.64 -11.64 5.82
N ARG A 140 5.63 -11.80 4.49
CA ARG A 140 6.25 -12.96 3.83
C ARG A 140 7.77 -12.91 3.88
N ALA A 141 8.36 -11.73 3.67
CA ALA A 141 9.80 -11.53 3.86
C ALA A 141 10.24 -11.84 5.31
N PHE A 142 9.44 -11.42 6.30
CA PHE A 142 9.72 -11.71 7.71
C PHE A 142 9.49 -13.19 8.08
N SER A 143 8.50 -13.86 7.50
CA SER A 143 8.23 -15.27 7.77
C SER A 143 9.33 -16.17 7.23
N ASP A 144 9.88 -15.85 6.05
CA ASP A 144 10.94 -16.64 5.43
C ASP A 144 12.22 -16.61 6.29
N LEU A 145 12.51 -15.46 6.92
CA LEU A 145 13.65 -15.31 7.84
C LEU A 145 13.54 -16.18 9.11
N LYS A 146 12.33 -16.47 9.61
CA LYS A 146 12.15 -17.37 10.77
C LYS A 146 12.56 -18.82 10.48
N GLY A 147 12.52 -19.24 9.21
CA GLY A 147 12.95 -20.57 8.78
C GLY A 147 14.44 -20.84 9.06
N LEU A 148 15.26 -19.79 9.14
CA LEU A 148 16.71 -19.88 9.37
C LEU A 148 17.08 -20.07 10.85
N GLN A 149 16.15 -19.96 11.80
CA GLN A 149 16.45 -20.04 13.23
C GLN A 149 17.19 -21.35 13.61
N ASN A 150 16.82 -22.47 12.99
CA ASN A 150 17.46 -23.77 13.22
C ASN A 150 18.90 -23.85 12.69
N GLN A 151 19.20 -23.07 11.65
CA GLN A 151 20.53 -22.97 11.06
C GLN A 151 21.39 -21.97 11.82
N VAL A 152 20.80 -20.87 12.29
CA VAL A 152 21.48 -19.90 13.18
C VAL A 152 21.85 -20.56 14.52
N SER A 153 20.95 -21.35 15.12
CA SER A 153 21.27 -22.10 16.34
C SER A 153 22.35 -23.17 16.11
N ALA A 154 22.38 -23.77 14.92
CA ALA A 154 23.44 -24.69 14.54
C ALA A 154 24.79 -23.98 14.41
N ALA A 155 24.81 -22.81 13.78
CA ALA A 155 26.00 -21.98 13.67
C ALA A 155 26.51 -21.46 15.02
N GLN A 156 25.60 -21.09 15.93
CA GLN A 156 25.95 -20.74 17.32
C GLN A 156 26.71 -21.89 18.00
N THR A 157 26.18 -23.11 17.90
CA THR A 157 26.84 -24.30 18.47
C THR A 157 28.22 -24.54 17.87
N LEU A 158 28.34 -24.33 16.55
CA LEU A 158 29.59 -24.49 15.81
C LEU A 158 30.65 -23.48 16.25
N GLY A 159 30.27 -22.20 16.34
CA GLY A 159 31.16 -21.12 16.75
C GLY A 159 31.59 -21.23 18.21
N GLU A 160 30.71 -21.64 19.13
CA GLU A 160 31.08 -21.93 20.52
C GLU A 160 32.10 -23.07 20.63
N SER A 161 31.93 -24.14 19.84
CA SER A 161 32.89 -25.25 19.79
C SER A 161 34.24 -24.79 19.26
N ALA A 162 34.25 -23.94 18.24
CA ALA A 162 35.45 -23.36 17.66
C ALA A 162 36.16 -22.40 18.63
N GLN A 163 35.41 -21.62 19.39
CA GLN A 163 35.96 -20.75 20.42
C GLN A 163 36.63 -21.55 21.53
N ARG A 164 36.04 -22.68 21.95
CA ARG A 164 36.69 -23.60 22.91
C ARG A 164 37.99 -24.18 22.34
N TYR A 165 38.01 -24.58 21.08
CA TYR A 165 39.22 -25.09 20.42
C TYR A 165 40.33 -24.03 20.35
N ILE A 166 40.00 -22.80 19.95
CA ILE A 166 40.96 -21.69 19.88
C ILE A 166 41.52 -21.37 21.27
N LYS A 167 40.66 -21.35 22.30
CA LYS A 167 41.09 -21.12 23.68
C LYS A 167 42.07 -22.17 24.20
N GLN A 168 41.91 -23.43 23.78
CA GLN A 168 42.78 -24.54 24.22
C GLN A 168 44.08 -24.65 23.43
N THR A 169 44.02 -24.43 22.11
CA THR A 169 45.14 -24.71 21.20
C THR A 169 45.88 -23.47 20.72
N GLY A 170 45.25 -22.30 20.82
CA GLY A 170 45.74 -21.05 20.22
C GLY A 170 45.73 -21.06 18.68
N ARG A 171 45.10 -22.05 18.05
CA ARG A 171 45.10 -22.23 16.59
C ARG A 171 43.67 -22.16 16.05
N ARG A 172 43.54 -21.76 14.78
CA ARG A 172 42.26 -21.80 14.06
C ARG A 172 41.93 -23.24 13.64
N PRO A 173 40.65 -23.66 13.70
CA PRO A 173 40.26 -24.99 13.23
C PRO A 173 40.47 -25.09 11.72
N SER A 174 41.00 -26.23 11.27
CA SER A 174 41.25 -26.50 9.85
C SER A 174 40.27 -27.51 9.27
N LYS A 175 39.72 -28.37 10.13
CA LYS A 175 38.78 -29.43 9.78
C LYS A 175 37.63 -29.45 10.77
N LEU A 176 36.47 -29.94 10.32
CA LEU A 176 35.30 -30.11 11.18
C LEU A 176 35.57 -31.08 12.34
N THR A 177 36.48 -32.05 12.15
CA THR A 177 36.91 -33.01 13.17
C THR A 177 37.72 -32.39 14.32
N ASP A 178 38.24 -31.17 14.14
CA ASP A 178 38.94 -30.44 15.20
C ASP A 178 37.95 -29.90 16.25
N LEU A 179 36.66 -29.86 15.91
CA LEU A 179 35.59 -29.30 16.73
C LEU A 179 34.87 -30.42 17.49
N SER A 180 34.69 -30.22 18.79
CA SER A 180 33.92 -31.15 19.63
C SER A 180 32.43 -30.93 19.38
N LEU A 181 31.86 -31.66 18.41
CA LEU A 181 30.46 -31.57 18.01
C LEU A 181 29.72 -32.90 18.24
N PRO A 182 28.42 -32.89 18.59
CA PRO A 182 27.62 -34.10 18.70
C PRO A 182 27.51 -34.85 17.36
N ALA A 183 27.49 -36.17 17.38
CA ALA A 183 27.35 -36.99 16.16
C ALA A 183 26.09 -36.65 15.35
N SER A 184 24.98 -36.37 16.04
CA SER A 184 23.71 -35.94 15.44
C SER A 184 23.80 -34.59 14.73
N PHE A 185 24.71 -33.72 15.16
CA PHE A 185 24.95 -32.43 14.51
C PHE A 185 25.71 -32.61 13.21
N THR A 186 26.79 -33.39 13.23
CA THR A 186 27.61 -33.68 12.05
C THR A 186 26.85 -34.46 10.98
N GLU A 187 25.93 -35.34 11.37
CA GLU A 187 25.06 -36.05 10.43
C GLU A 187 24.05 -35.11 9.75
N LYS A 188 23.49 -34.15 10.50
CA LYS A 188 22.46 -33.23 10.00
C LYS A 188 22.99 -32.03 9.22
N TYR A 189 24.15 -31.49 9.61
CA TYR A 189 24.69 -30.23 9.07
C TYR A 189 26.10 -30.38 8.47
N GLY A 190 26.75 -31.53 8.62
CA GLY A 190 28.17 -31.69 8.27
C GLY A 190 28.48 -31.48 6.79
N THR A 191 27.57 -31.82 5.88
CA THR A 191 27.74 -31.58 4.42
C THR A 191 27.69 -30.10 4.06
N ASN A 192 27.04 -29.31 4.89
CA ASN A 192 26.74 -27.91 4.63
C ASN A 192 27.78 -26.98 5.27
N ILE A 193 28.72 -27.52 6.05
CA ILE A 193 29.76 -26.78 6.74
C ILE A 193 31.09 -26.95 6.00
N GLN A 194 31.72 -25.83 5.68
CA GLN A 194 33.03 -25.76 5.05
C GLN A 194 33.94 -24.93 5.93
N ILE A 195 35.13 -25.46 6.22
CA ILE A 195 36.17 -24.75 6.98
C ILE A 195 37.35 -24.54 6.05
N GLN A 196 37.66 -23.29 5.73
CA GLN A 196 38.78 -22.94 4.85
C GLN A 196 39.63 -21.88 5.55
N GLN A 197 40.91 -22.17 5.80
CA GLN A 197 41.85 -21.22 6.41
C GLN A 197 41.41 -20.64 7.77
N GLY A 198 40.58 -21.39 8.52
CA GLY A 198 40.02 -20.93 9.80
C GLY A 198 38.71 -20.15 9.69
N ARG A 199 38.25 -19.84 8.46
CA ARG A 199 36.92 -19.32 8.18
C ARG A 199 35.92 -20.48 8.19
N ILE A 200 34.86 -20.34 8.97
CA ILE A 200 33.80 -21.33 9.08
C ILE A 200 32.60 -20.79 8.30
N SER A 201 32.25 -21.46 7.20
CA SER A 201 31.08 -21.11 6.39
C SER A 201 30.06 -22.23 6.44
N MET A 202 28.80 -21.88 6.72
CA MET A 202 27.66 -22.78 6.64
C MET A 202 26.81 -22.36 5.44
N GLN A 203 26.70 -23.23 4.44
CA GLN A 203 25.84 -23.02 3.28
C GLN A 203 24.43 -23.55 3.58
N PHE A 204 23.43 -22.81 3.13
CA PHE A 204 22.04 -23.18 3.26
C PHE A 204 21.49 -23.39 1.87
N ASP A 205 21.10 -24.65 1.59
CA ASP A 205 20.35 -24.95 0.38
C ASP A 205 19.01 -24.20 0.40
N SER A 206 18.50 -23.89 -0.79
CA SER A 206 17.18 -23.30 -0.97
C SER A 206 16.10 -24.25 -0.46
N ALA A 207 15.80 -24.19 0.82
CA ALA A 207 14.70 -24.92 1.43
C ALA A 207 13.41 -24.12 1.19
N GLY A 208 12.65 -24.49 0.16
CA GLY A 208 11.40 -23.82 -0.21
C GLY A 208 11.64 -22.56 -1.05
N ASN A 209 11.04 -21.43 -0.65
CA ASN A 209 11.09 -20.17 -1.40
C ASN A 209 12.29 -19.26 -1.03
N MET A 210 13.26 -19.78 -0.27
CA MET A 210 14.43 -19.02 0.16
C MET A 210 15.54 -19.07 -0.88
N ALA A 211 16.19 -17.94 -1.12
CA ALA A 211 17.43 -17.90 -1.88
C ALA A 211 18.52 -18.69 -1.12
N ALA A 212 19.30 -19.48 -1.85
CA ALA A 212 20.50 -20.09 -1.28
C ALA A 212 21.39 -19.00 -0.67
N GLY A 213 21.93 -19.26 0.51
CA GLY A 213 22.71 -18.29 1.27
C GLY A 213 23.81 -18.96 2.07
N SER A 214 24.71 -18.15 2.63
CA SER A 214 25.78 -18.62 3.48
C SER A 214 25.94 -17.72 4.70
N LEU A 215 26.13 -18.36 5.85
CA LEU A 215 26.61 -17.70 7.06
C LEU A 215 28.11 -17.96 7.17
N VAL A 216 28.89 -16.89 7.22
CA VAL A 216 30.35 -16.93 7.30
C VAL A 216 30.77 -16.37 8.65
N MET A 217 31.61 -17.12 9.36
CA MET A 217 32.16 -16.76 10.66
C MET A 217 33.68 -16.86 10.60
N GLU A 218 34.35 -15.73 10.77
CA GLU A 218 35.82 -15.63 10.73
C GLU A 218 36.38 -15.22 12.10
N PRO A 219 37.22 -16.05 12.74
CA PRO A 219 37.79 -15.74 14.04
C PRO A 219 39.05 -14.87 13.90
N VAL A 220 38.98 -13.68 14.48
CA VAL A 220 40.09 -12.74 14.70
C VAL A 220 40.67 -12.98 16.10
N ILE A 221 41.85 -13.59 16.16
CA ILE A 221 42.51 -13.93 17.43
C ILE A 221 43.11 -12.66 18.05
N MET A 222 42.68 -12.31 19.25
CA MET A 222 43.23 -11.22 20.07
C MET A 222 43.74 -11.80 21.39
N GLY A 223 45.00 -12.22 21.42
CA GLY A 223 45.58 -12.89 22.58
C GLY A 223 45.06 -14.33 22.77
N SER A 224 44.39 -14.61 23.89
CA SER A 224 43.81 -15.92 24.21
C SER A 224 42.32 -16.06 23.86
N GLU A 225 41.72 -14.99 23.32
CA GLU A 225 40.31 -14.95 22.93
C GLU A 225 40.18 -14.65 21.43
N ALA A 226 39.04 -15.03 20.86
CA ALA A 226 38.72 -14.81 19.46
C ALA A 226 37.49 -13.90 19.36
N ILE A 227 37.60 -12.83 18.58
CA ILE A 227 36.48 -12.01 18.14
C ILE A 227 35.98 -12.59 16.83
N TRP A 228 34.67 -12.68 16.64
CA TRP A 228 34.08 -13.25 15.44
C TRP A 228 33.59 -12.15 14.49
N ASP A 229 34.11 -12.14 13.27
CA ASP A 229 33.60 -11.31 12.17
C ASP A 229 32.67 -12.15 11.30
N CYS A 230 31.45 -11.64 11.10
CA CYS A 230 30.40 -12.33 10.33
C CYS A 230 29.83 -11.43 9.23
N SER A 231 30.53 -10.34 8.88
CA SER A 231 30.14 -9.32 7.89
C SER A 231 30.01 -9.84 6.45
N GLU A 232 30.73 -10.91 6.10
CA GLU A 232 30.64 -11.55 4.77
C GLU A 232 29.42 -12.48 4.61
N SER A 233 28.57 -12.59 5.63
CA SER A 233 27.36 -13.42 5.57
C SER A 233 26.29 -12.81 4.65
N THR A 234 25.57 -13.66 3.91
CA THR A 234 24.45 -13.20 3.06
C THR A 234 23.16 -12.97 3.84
N VAL A 235 23.11 -13.38 5.10
CA VAL A 235 21.94 -13.23 5.98
C VAL A 235 21.96 -11.86 6.69
N PRO A 236 20.79 -11.27 7.03
CA PRO A 236 20.75 -10.02 7.77
C PRO A 236 21.42 -10.15 9.15
N SER A 237 22.09 -9.08 9.61
CA SER A 237 22.78 -9.05 10.91
C SER A 237 21.88 -9.37 12.11
N ALA A 238 20.57 -9.15 12.01
CA ALA A 238 19.58 -9.54 13.02
C ALA A 238 19.52 -11.06 13.27
N LEU A 239 19.93 -11.88 12.30
CA LEU A 239 20.01 -13.34 12.37
C LEU A 239 21.43 -13.86 12.55
N HIS A 240 22.40 -12.99 12.83
CA HIS A 240 23.73 -13.47 13.19
C HIS A 240 23.70 -14.20 14.55
N PRO A 241 24.55 -15.23 14.71
CA PRO A 241 24.81 -15.85 16.01
C PRO A 241 25.21 -14.80 17.05
N ASP A 242 24.95 -15.08 18.33
CA ASP A 242 25.26 -14.13 19.41
C ASP A 242 26.77 -13.90 19.56
N ILE A 243 27.59 -14.84 19.12
CA ILE A 243 29.05 -14.66 19.05
C ILE A 243 29.50 -13.58 18.05
N CYS A 244 28.64 -13.20 17.09
CA CYS A 244 28.89 -12.26 16.00
C CYS A 244 28.19 -10.90 16.21
N LYS A 245 27.54 -10.68 17.36
CA LYS A 245 26.83 -9.44 17.71
C LYS A 245 27.69 -8.56 18.60
#